data_AF-A0AA39Q3S2-F1
#
_entry.id   AF-A0AA39Q3S2-F1
#
_cell.length_a   1.000
_cell.length_b   1.000
_cell.length_c   1.000
_cell.angle_alpha   90.00
_cell.angle_beta   90.00
_cell.angle_gamma   90.00
#
_symmetry.space_group_name_H-M   'P 1'
#
loop_
_entity.id
_entity.type
_entity.pdbx_description
1 polymer ?
#
loop_
_entity_poly.entity_id
_entity_poly.type
_entity_poly.pdbx_seq_one_letter_code
_entity_poly.pdbx_strand_id
1 'polypeptide(L)'
;MSFVSRIWRLIRHPTGFVGKDLEGNMFFERHNPLQEARRTKRTVKYHNNDMWLYISGPKRLPVQWSAWLSHTRQDPPTLQELQIDLVRQERVLRNAALIEARDREEHLRMSSGLEPGAISSRAAQVADTRLELPQEHSGETASSVSAPPPIPAREEPGPKSLPTMPSQDRYEPESWTPRARLRGQ
;
A
#
# COMPACT_ATOMS: atom_id res chain seq x y z
N MET A 1 -2.95 39.72 39.32
CA MET A 1 -2.54 38.31 39.31
C MET A 1 -2.35 37.83 37.87
N SER A 2 -1.29 37.06 37.57
CA SER A 2 -1.08 36.30 36.31
C SER A 2 -0.13 36.84 35.22
N PHE A 3 0.79 37.76 35.51
CA PHE A 3 1.95 38.01 34.62
C PHE A 3 2.95 36.86 34.65
N VAL A 4 3.16 36.26 35.83
CA VAL A 4 4.05 35.12 36.02
C VAL A 4 3.55 33.91 35.23
N SER A 5 2.24 33.64 35.19
CA SER A 5 1.70 32.51 34.42
C SER A 5 1.82 32.71 32.90
N ARG A 6 1.78 33.96 32.41
CA ARG A 6 1.99 34.30 30.98
C ARG A 6 3.45 34.10 30.59
N ILE A 7 4.39 34.55 31.42
CA ILE A 7 5.82 34.31 31.22
C ILE A 7 6.11 32.81 31.28
N TRP A 8 5.51 32.09 32.24
CA TRP A 8 5.57 30.64 32.29
C TRP A 8 4.96 29.97 31.05
N ARG A 9 3.88 30.53 30.46
CA ARG A 9 3.24 30.01 29.24
C ARG A 9 4.10 30.24 27.99
N LEU A 10 4.82 31.36 27.90
CA LEU A 10 5.80 31.63 26.83
C LEU A 10 7.05 30.74 26.94
N ILE A 11 7.44 30.38 28.16
CA ILE A 11 8.55 29.44 28.42
C ILE A 11 8.10 27.98 28.21
N ARG A 12 6.84 27.66 28.52
CA ARG A 12 6.28 26.30 28.47
C ARG A 12 5.72 25.91 27.10
N HIS A 13 5.36 26.88 26.25
CA HIS A 13 4.98 26.68 24.86
C HIS A 13 5.90 27.49 23.93
N PRO A 14 6.90 26.87 23.29
CA PRO A 14 7.72 27.57 22.33
C PRO A 14 6.82 28.11 21.21
N THR A 15 7.03 29.37 20.84
CA THR A 15 6.34 30.00 19.70
C THR A 15 6.48 29.13 18.45
N GLY A 16 5.38 28.94 17.72
CA GLY A 16 5.34 28.12 16.50
C GLY A 16 4.89 26.67 16.70
N PHE A 17 4.03 26.37 17.68
CA PHE A 17 3.43 25.03 17.80
C PHE A 17 2.55 24.72 16.59
N VAL A 18 2.80 23.57 15.96
CA VAL A 18 2.09 23.12 14.76
C VAL A 18 1.12 21.99 15.08
N GLY A 19 1.58 20.99 15.84
CA GLY A 19 0.76 19.84 16.15
C GLY A 19 1.47 18.83 17.04
N LYS A 20 0.75 17.73 17.31
CA LYS A 20 1.26 16.59 18.07
C LYS A 20 0.96 15.30 17.32
N ASP A 21 1.76 14.27 17.56
CA ASP A 21 1.45 12.92 17.09
C ASP A 21 0.59 12.14 18.11
N LEU A 22 0.37 10.86 17.82
CA LEU A 22 -0.36 9.92 18.68
C LEU A 22 0.41 9.55 19.95
N GLU A 23 1.75 9.66 19.94
CA GLU A 23 2.63 9.36 21.08
C GLU A 23 2.80 10.57 22.02
N GLY A 24 2.31 11.75 21.63
CA GLY A 24 2.40 12.98 22.41
C GLY A 24 3.67 13.80 22.16
N ASN A 25 4.45 13.47 21.13
CA ASN A 25 5.54 14.30 20.65
C ASN A 25 4.97 15.60 20.06
N MET A 26 5.62 16.73 20.34
CA MET A 26 5.16 18.04 19.91
C MET A 26 6.04 18.57 18.77
N PHE A 27 5.43 19.12 17.74
CA PHE A 27 6.11 19.62 16.55
C PHE A 27 5.97 21.14 16.46
N PHE A 28 7.07 21.78 16.07
CA PHE A 28 7.19 23.23 16.02
C PHE A 28 7.82 23.68 14.70
N GLU A 29 7.33 24.80 14.18
CA GLU A 29 7.87 25.49 13.01
C GLU A 29 8.17 26.94 13.37
N ARG A 30 9.40 27.37 13.10
CA ARG A 30 9.86 28.73 13.40
C ARG A 30 10.56 29.31 12.18
N HIS A 31 10.25 30.56 11.86
CA HIS A 31 10.99 31.33 10.87
C HIS A 31 12.44 31.55 11.33
N ASN A 32 13.40 31.42 10.43
CA ASN A 32 14.79 31.73 10.76
C ASN A 32 14.92 33.27 10.87
N PRO A 33 15.45 33.82 11.97
CA PRO A 33 15.67 35.27 12.09
C PRO A 33 16.74 35.81 11.14
N LEU A 34 17.60 34.95 10.59
CA LEU A 34 18.61 35.34 9.59
C LEU A 34 17.95 35.48 8.21
N GLN A 35 17.93 36.70 7.66
CA GLN A 35 17.25 37.04 6.40
C GLN A 35 17.71 36.21 5.19
N GLU A 36 18.92 35.66 5.19
CA GLU A 36 19.47 34.83 4.11
C GLU A 36 18.83 33.43 4.03
N ALA A 37 18.32 32.90 5.14
CA ALA A 37 17.72 31.58 5.18
C ALA A 37 16.21 31.66 4.92
N ARG A 38 15.80 31.52 3.66
CA ARG A 38 14.38 31.43 3.25
C ARG A 38 13.61 30.24 3.85
N ARG A 39 14.31 29.27 4.46
CA ARG A 39 13.71 28.03 4.98
C ARG A 39 13.35 28.15 6.45
N THR A 40 12.11 27.79 6.80
CA THR A 40 11.65 27.65 8.18
C THR A 40 12.38 26.51 8.88
N LYS A 41 12.66 26.66 10.18
CA LYS A 41 13.21 25.60 11.02
C LYS A 41 12.06 24.78 11.60
N ARG A 42 12.05 23.47 11.33
CA ARG A 42 11.10 22.52 11.88
C ARG A 42 11.80 21.68 12.95
N THR A 43 11.19 21.55 14.13
CA THR A 43 11.78 20.84 15.27
C THR A 43 10.74 20.01 16.00
N VAL A 44 11.18 18.90 16.58
CA VAL A 44 10.36 18.02 17.42
C VAL A 44 10.81 18.14 18.88
N LYS A 45 9.85 18.13 19.79
CA LYS A 45 10.04 17.96 21.23
C LYS A 45 9.45 16.61 21.61
N TYR A 46 10.32 15.68 21.97
CA TYR A 46 9.92 14.33 22.34
C TYR A 46 9.15 14.31 23.66
N HIS A 47 8.13 13.47 23.72
CA HIS A 47 7.42 13.17 24.96
C HIS A 47 8.40 12.54 25.97
N ASN A 48 8.26 12.88 27.25
CA ASN A 48 9.16 12.45 28.35
C ASN A 48 10.66 12.78 28.19
N ASN A 49 11.04 13.61 27.22
CA ASN A 49 12.45 13.93 26.92
C ASN A 49 13.30 12.71 26.47
N ASP A 50 12.67 11.67 25.94
CA ASP A 50 13.29 10.41 25.50
C ASP A 50 13.95 10.50 24.11
N MET A 51 14.71 11.58 23.85
CA MET A 51 15.34 11.81 22.55
C MET A 51 16.21 10.63 22.10
N TRP A 52 16.92 10.00 23.04
CA TRP A 52 17.78 8.86 22.76
C TRP A 52 17.04 7.65 22.20
N LEU A 53 15.78 7.39 22.61
CA LEU A 53 15.00 6.27 22.08
C LEU A 53 14.67 6.43 20.58
N TYR A 54 14.55 7.67 20.10
CA TYR A 54 14.28 7.93 18.69
C TYR A 54 15.55 7.91 17.84
N ILE A 55 16.71 8.25 18.43
CA ILE A 55 18.00 8.28 17.73
C ILE A 55 18.63 6.90 17.67
N SER A 56 18.59 6.15 18.78
CA SER A 56 19.17 4.81 18.88
C SER A 56 18.38 3.75 18.10
N GLY A 57 17.22 4.11 17.52
CA GLY A 57 16.39 3.24 16.70
C GLY A 57 15.29 2.40 17.38
N PRO A 58 15.14 2.27 18.72
CA PRO A 58 14.03 1.47 19.27
C PRO A 58 12.65 2.12 19.06
N LYS A 59 12.59 3.45 18.96
CA LYS A 59 11.36 4.18 18.58
C LYS A 59 11.59 4.93 17.28
N ARG A 60 10.52 5.09 16.50
CA ARG A 60 10.54 5.85 15.25
C ARG A 60 9.37 6.82 15.22
N LEU A 61 9.62 8.02 14.72
CA LEU A 61 8.54 8.98 14.47
C LEU A 61 7.63 8.46 13.34
N PRO A 62 6.33 8.82 13.34
CA PRO A 62 5.46 8.55 12.22
C PRO A 62 6.04 9.11 10.91
N VAL A 63 5.90 8.36 9.83
CA VAL A 63 6.52 8.68 8.53
C VAL A 63 6.04 10.02 7.98
N GLN A 64 4.79 10.38 8.25
CA GLN A 64 4.22 11.65 7.82
C GLN A 64 4.89 12.84 8.53
N TRP A 65 5.20 12.69 9.82
CA TRP A 65 5.90 13.71 10.59
C TRP A 65 7.38 13.79 10.21
N SER A 66 8.04 12.66 9.92
CA SER A 66 9.42 12.69 9.43
C SER A 66 9.53 13.38 8.06
N ALA A 67 8.58 13.14 7.15
CA ALA A 67 8.50 13.83 5.85
C ALA A 67 8.22 15.34 5.99
N TRP A 68 7.44 15.74 7.00
CA TRP A 68 7.24 17.15 7.31
C TRP A 68 8.51 17.77 7.92
N LEU A 69 9.20 17.09 8.83
CA LEU A 69 10.47 17.55 9.41
C LEU A 69 11.59 17.69 8.37
N SER A 70 11.64 16.83 7.35
CA SER A 70 12.59 16.91 6.25
C SER A 70 12.24 17.98 5.20
N HIS A 71 11.10 18.67 5.36
CA HIS A 71 10.50 19.59 4.38
C HIS A 71 10.18 18.94 3.03
N THR A 72 10.05 17.61 2.98
CA THR A 72 9.52 16.92 1.80
C THR A 72 8.03 17.20 1.66
N ARG A 73 7.32 17.36 2.78
CA ARG A 73 5.91 17.75 2.84
C ARG A 73 5.76 19.18 3.35
N GLN A 74 4.89 19.98 2.72
CA GLN A 74 4.64 21.36 3.15
C GLN A 74 3.74 21.41 4.39
N ASP A 75 2.56 20.80 4.28
CA ASP A 75 1.54 20.82 5.34
C ASP A 75 1.79 19.77 6.42
N PRO A 76 1.56 20.09 7.70
CA PRO A 76 1.67 19.11 8.77
C PRO A 76 0.61 18.01 8.63
N PRO A 77 0.90 16.77 9.06
CA PRO A 77 -0.09 15.72 9.08
C PRO A 77 -1.17 15.96 10.13
N THR A 78 -2.37 15.42 9.86
CA THR A 78 -3.50 15.48 10.81
C THR A 78 -3.53 14.23 11.69
N LEU A 79 -4.15 14.31 12.87
CA LEU A 79 -4.29 13.15 13.76
C LEU A 79 -5.08 12.00 13.13
N GLN A 80 -6.12 12.33 12.35
CA GLN A 80 -6.92 11.33 11.63
C GLN A 80 -6.08 10.59 10.59
N GLU A 81 -5.21 11.30 9.88
CA GLU A 81 -4.30 10.69 8.90
C GLU A 81 -3.35 9.68 9.56
N LEU A 82 -2.80 10.02 10.73
CA LEU A 82 -1.95 9.11 11.50
C LEU A 82 -2.70 7.86 11.94
N GLN A 83 -3.95 8.00 12.39
CA GLN A 83 -4.80 6.85 12.76
C GLN A 83 -5.11 5.94 11.57
N ILE A 84 -5.43 6.53 10.42
CA ILE A 84 -5.69 5.78 9.19
C ILE A 84 -4.45 5.00 8.76
N ASP A 85 -3.27 5.61 8.87
CA ASP A 85 -2.03 4.92 8.50
C ASP A 85 -1.70 3.76 9.45
N LEU A 86 -1.99 3.86 10.76
CA LEU A 86 -1.86 2.71 11.66
C LEU A 86 -2.75 1.54 11.23
N VAL A 87 -4.03 1.81 10.93
CA VAL A 87 -4.95 0.77 10.44
C VAL A 87 -4.46 0.18 9.12
N ARG A 88 -3.87 1.00 8.24
CA ARG A 88 -3.26 0.54 6.99
C ARG A 88 -2.07 -0.39 7.26
N GLN A 89 -1.18 -0.02 8.18
CA GLN A 89 -0.01 -0.83 8.57
C GLN A 89 -0.46 -2.19 9.12
N GLU A 90 -1.47 -2.23 9.99
CA GLU A 90 -2.02 -3.48 10.51
C GLU A 90 -2.58 -4.39 9.40
N ARG A 91 -3.30 -3.82 8.43
CA ARG A 91 -3.80 -4.57 7.28
C ARG A 91 -2.66 -5.14 6.43
N VAL A 92 -1.63 -4.35 6.18
CA VAL A 92 -0.46 -4.79 5.41
C VAL A 92 0.26 -5.93 6.13
N LEU A 93 0.47 -5.82 7.43
CA LEU A 93 1.10 -6.87 8.23
C LEU A 93 0.28 -8.17 8.21
N ARG A 94 -1.05 -8.07 8.35
CA ARG A 94 -1.94 -9.24 8.23
C ARG A 94 -1.83 -9.90 6.86
N ASN A 95 -1.87 -9.11 5.79
CA ASN A 95 -1.78 -9.64 4.43
C ASN A 95 -0.41 -10.26 4.16
N ALA A 96 0.66 -9.64 4.64
CA ALA A 96 2.02 -10.17 4.53
C ALA A 96 2.15 -11.52 5.24
N ALA A 97 1.56 -11.67 6.42
CA ALA A 97 1.57 -12.95 7.16
C ALA A 97 0.81 -14.07 6.40
N LEU A 98 -0.29 -13.74 5.72
CA LEU A 98 -1.03 -14.71 4.90
C LEU A 98 -0.23 -15.15 3.68
N ILE A 99 0.43 -14.20 3.00
CA ILE A 99 1.30 -14.50 1.86
C ILE A 99 2.48 -15.36 2.32
N GLU A 100 3.13 -15.00 3.42
CA GLU A 100 4.25 -15.76 3.95
C GLU A 100 3.86 -17.20 4.34
N ALA A 101 2.67 -17.40 4.89
CA ALA A 101 2.15 -18.74 5.19
C ALA A 101 1.96 -19.57 3.91
N ARG A 102 1.34 -18.97 2.88
CA ARG A 102 1.15 -19.60 1.57
C ARG A 102 2.48 -19.92 0.90
N ASP A 103 3.40 -18.96 0.86
CA ASP A 103 4.72 -19.12 0.25
C ASP A 103 5.52 -20.22 0.95
N ARG A 104 5.39 -20.34 2.27
CA ARG A 104 6.01 -21.42 3.06
C ARG A 104 5.45 -22.80 2.69
N GLU A 105 4.13 -22.91 2.53
CA GLU A 105 3.49 -24.17 2.09
C GLU A 105 3.89 -24.55 0.66
N GLU A 106 3.89 -23.58 -0.27
CA GLU A 106 4.32 -23.79 -1.65
C GLU A 106 5.80 -24.20 -1.70
N HIS A 107 6.67 -23.55 -0.93
CA HIS A 107 8.09 -23.89 -0.83
C HIS A 107 8.30 -25.32 -0.30
N LEU A 108 7.53 -25.75 0.71
CA LEU A 108 7.57 -27.13 1.21
C LEU A 108 7.11 -28.13 0.14
N ARG A 109 6.02 -27.85 -0.58
CA ARG A 109 5.52 -28.71 -1.66
C ARG A 109 6.54 -28.88 -2.78
N MET A 110 7.12 -27.78 -3.26
CA MET A 110 8.17 -27.80 -4.28
C MET A 110 9.39 -28.58 -3.80
N SER A 111 9.83 -28.37 -2.55
CA SER A 111 10.97 -29.11 -1.98
C SER A 111 10.69 -30.61 -1.79
N SER A 112 9.43 -31.01 -1.66
CA SER A 112 8.99 -32.41 -1.54
C SER A 112 8.81 -33.14 -2.88
N GLY A 113 8.98 -32.46 -4.03
CA GLY A 113 8.91 -33.06 -5.36
C GLY A 113 7.50 -33.38 -5.88
N LEU A 114 6.46 -32.84 -5.22
CA LEU A 114 5.05 -33.04 -5.61
C LEU A 114 4.63 -31.97 -6.64
N GLU A 115 5.15 -32.06 -7.87
CA GLU A 115 4.84 -31.13 -8.98
C GLU A 115 3.39 -31.29 -9.48
N PRO A 116 2.49 -30.30 -9.31
CA PRO A 116 1.18 -30.30 -9.96
C PRO A 116 1.31 -29.71 -11.36
N GLY A 117 1.93 -30.45 -12.29
CA GLY A 117 2.13 -29.97 -13.66
C GLY A 117 2.49 -31.03 -14.71
N ALA A 118 2.97 -32.21 -14.31
CA ALA A 118 3.45 -33.23 -15.25
C ALA A 118 2.34 -34.08 -15.91
N ILE A 119 1.04 -33.84 -15.66
CA ILE A 119 -0.05 -34.73 -16.15
C ILE A 119 -0.90 -34.07 -17.25
N SER A 120 -0.83 -32.74 -17.47
CA SER A 120 -1.75 -32.08 -18.41
C SER A 120 -1.43 -32.29 -19.89
N SER A 121 -0.26 -32.84 -20.26
CA SER A 121 0.13 -33.07 -21.66
C SER A 121 -0.14 -34.49 -22.17
N ARG A 122 -0.59 -35.43 -21.31
CA ARG A 122 -0.83 -36.84 -21.71
C ARG A 122 -2.30 -37.17 -21.99
N ALA A 123 -3.25 -36.43 -21.40
CA ALA A 123 -4.69 -36.73 -21.55
C ALA A 123 -5.31 -36.18 -22.85
N ALA A 124 -4.66 -35.23 -23.52
CA ALA A 124 -5.20 -34.59 -24.73
C ALA A 124 -5.01 -35.41 -26.03
N GLN A 125 -4.36 -36.58 -25.99
CA GLN A 125 -4.05 -37.36 -27.20
C GLN A 125 -4.92 -38.61 -27.43
N VAL A 126 -5.96 -38.85 -26.63
CA VAL A 126 -6.79 -40.08 -26.74
C VAL A 126 -8.25 -39.79 -27.15
N ALA A 127 -8.63 -38.53 -27.36
CA ALA A 127 -10.02 -38.15 -27.62
C ALA A 127 -10.38 -37.95 -29.11
N ASP A 128 -9.48 -38.24 -30.04
CA ASP A 128 -9.73 -38.12 -31.49
C ASP A 128 -9.82 -39.51 -32.13
N THR A 129 -10.95 -40.19 -31.97
CA THR A 129 -11.55 -41.11 -32.98
C THR A 129 -12.91 -41.58 -32.47
N ARG A 130 -14.03 -40.94 -32.88
CA ARG A 130 -15.27 -41.65 -33.25
C ARG A 130 -16.26 -40.76 -34.00
N LEU A 131 -16.79 -41.32 -35.08
CA LEU A 131 -17.57 -40.74 -36.16
C LEU A 131 -19.03 -40.36 -35.81
N GLU A 132 -19.49 -39.28 -36.46
CA GLU A 132 -20.83 -38.80 -36.88
C GLU A 132 -22.16 -39.45 -36.40
N LEU A 133 -23.02 -38.58 -35.81
CA LEU A 133 -24.46 -38.20 -36.05
C LEU A 133 -25.52 -39.24 -36.54
N PRO A 134 -26.87 -39.03 -36.36
CA PRO A 134 -27.61 -37.75 -36.52
C PRO A 134 -28.73 -37.36 -35.50
N GLN A 135 -29.12 -36.09 -35.63
CA GLN A 135 -30.21 -35.28 -35.01
C GLN A 135 -31.61 -35.89 -34.93
N GLU A 136 -32.45 -35.30 -34.05
CA GLU A 136 -33.84 -34.78 -34.24
C GLU A 136 -34.50 -34.69 -32.83
N HIS A 137 -35.39 -33.79 -32.41
CA HIS A 137 -35.99 -32.52 -32.82
C HIS A 137 -36.89 -32.09 -31.62
N SER A 138 -37.19 -30.78 -31.49
CA SER A 138 -38.38 -30.20 -30.81
C SER A 138 -38.42 -30.27 -29.27
N GLY A 139 -38.79 -29.26 -28.49
CA GLY A 139 -39.59 -28.07 -28.70
C GLY A 139 -40.66 -28.00 -27.58
N GLU A 140 -40.58 -26.95 -26.74
CA GLU A 140 -41.65 -26.38 -25.89
C GLU A 140 -42.33 -27.20 -24.77
N THR A 141 -42.23 -26.71 -23.52
CA THR A 141 -43.36 -26.01 -22.84
C THR A 141 -42.95 -25.44 -21.47
N ALA A 142 -43.54 -24.29 -21.17
CA ALA A 142 -43.26 -23.42 -20.04
C ALA A 142 -44.01 -23.81 -18.76
N SER A 143 -43.48 -23.38 -17.60
CA SER A 143 -44.21 -22.90 -16.39
C SER A 143 -43.14 -22.39 -15.40
N SER A 144 -42.83 -21.10 -15.34
CA SER A 144 -43.45 -20.07 -14.48
C SER A 144 -43.78 -20.53 -13.07
N VAL A 145 -43.01 -20.08 -12.06
CA VAL A 145 -43.52 -19.51 -10.79
C VAL A 145 -42.47 -18.56 -10.16
N SER A 146 -42.90 -17.29 -10.00
CA SER A 146 -42.62 -16.31 -8.93
C SER A 146 -41.23 -15.65 -8.77
N ALA A 147 -41.18 -14.36 -9.11
CA ALA A 147 -40.17 -13.38 -8.71
C ALA A 147 -40.65 -12.51 -7.51
N PRO A 148 -39.75 -12.08 -6.59
CA PRO A 148 -39.94 -10.92 -5.71
C PRO A 148 -39.30 -9.62 -6.31
N PRO A 149 -39.54 -8.41 -5.74
CA PRO A 149 -39.55 -7.12 -6.46
C PRO A 149 -38.16 -6.54 -6.83
N PRO A 150 -38.10 -5.51 -7.71
CA PRO A 150 -36.86 -5.06 -8.35
C PRO A 150 -35.99 -4.22 -7.42
N ILE A 151 -34.78 -4.72 -7.15
CA ILE A 151 -33.67 -3.93 -6.64
C ILE A 151 -33.14 -3.11 -7.83
N PRO A 152 -32.95 -1.78 -7.74
CA PRO A 152 -32.35 -1.02 -8.84
C PRO A 152 -30.97 -1.60 -9.14
N ALA A 153 -30.82 -2.08 -10.38
CA ALA A 153 -29.59 -2.65 -10.90
C ALA A 153 -28.45 -1.66 -10.69
N ARG A 154 -27.55 -2.00 -9.76
CA ARG A 154 -26.19 -1.52 -9.82
C ARG A 154 -25.63 -2.10 -11.11
N GLU A 155 -25.34 -1.24 -12.09
CA GLU A 155 -24.60 -1.63 -13.29
C GLU A 155 -23.28 -2.24 -12.82
N GLU A 156 -23.24 -3.57 -12.76
CA GLU A 156 -21.99 -4.33 -12.76
C GLU A 156 -21.29 -3.91 -14.06
N PRO A 157 -20.11 -3.24 -13.99
CA PRO A 157 -19.34 -3.04 -15.20
C PRO A 157 -19.00 -4.44 -15.71
N GLY A 158 -19.62 -4.83 -16.82
CA GLY A 158 -19.36 -6.11 -17.48
C GLY A 158 -17.86 -6.33 -17.64
N PRO A 159 -17.43 -7.61 -17.77
CA PRO A 159 -16.02 -7.95 -17.74
C PRO A 159 -15.28 -7.11 -18.78
N LYS A 160 -14.53 -6.10 -18.30
CA LYS A 160 -13.66 -5.31 -19.17
C LYS A 160 -12.72 -6.32 -19.77
N SER A 161 -12.82 -6.53 -21.08
CA SER A 161 -11.92 -7.42 -21.79
C SER A 161 -10.50 -6.99 -21.44
N LEU A 162 -9.74 -7.94 -20.91
CA LEU A 162 -8.32 -7.72 -20.66
C LEU A 162 -7.69 -7.28 -21.99
N PRO A 163 -6.80 -6.28 -22.00
CA PRO A 163 -6.12 -5.88 -23.22
C PRO A 163 -5.48 -7.11 -23.86
N THR A 164 -5.77 -7.33 -25.15
CA THR A 164 -5.16 -8.39 -25.94
C THR A 164 -3.65 -8.17 -25.95
N MET A 165 -2.94 -8.98 -25.18
CA MET A 165 -1.48 -9.02 -25.21
C MET A 165 -1.06 -9.61 -26.57
N PRO A 166 -0.05 -9.04 -27.25
CA PRO A 166 0.52 -9.67 -28.43
C PRO A 166 0.99 -11.09 -28.07
N SER A 167 0.77 -12.04 -28.97
CA SER A 167 1.08 -13.46 -28.81
C SER A 167 2.52 -13.68 -28.32
N GLN A 168 2.68 -14.64 -27.39
CA GLN A 168 3.90 -15.00 -26.67
C GLN A 168 5.04 -15.60 -27.53
N ASP A 169 5.16 -15.22 -28.79
CA ASP A 169 6.25 -15.72 -29.62
C ASP A 169 7.49 -14.83 -29.43
N ARG A 170 8.33 -15.24 -28.46
CA ARG A 170 9.64 -14.69 -28.08
C ARG A 170 9.63 -13.30 -27.40
N TYR A 171 9.20 -13.27 -26.14
CA TYR A 171 9.64 -12.21 -25.22
C TYR A 171 10.98 -12.65 -24.57
N GLU A 172 12.09 -12.08 -25.05
CA GLU A 172 13.38 -12.18 -24.36
C GLU A 172 13.63 -10.87 -23.62
N PRO A 173 13.81 -10.87 -22.28
CA PRO A 173 14.13 -9.65 -21.56
C PRO A 173 15.53 -9.18 -21.97
N GLU A 174 15.62 -7.93 -22.45
CA GLU A 174 16.91 -7.31 -22.71
C GLU A 174 17.79 -7.35 -21.44
N SER A 175 19.07 -7.70 -21.60
CA SER A 175 20.01 -7.69 -20.50
C SER A 175 20.23 -6.26 -20.01
N TRP A 176 20.08 -6.05 -18.71
CA TRP A 176 20.30 -4.74 -18.09
C TRP A 176 21.75 -4.28 -18.32
N THR A 177 21.93 -3.28 -19.18
CA THR A 177 23.25 -2.68 -19.47
C THR A 177 23.34 -1.28 -18.85
N PRO A 178 24.13 -1.07 -17.77
CA PRO A 178 24.26 0.23 -17.16
C PRO A 178 24.99 1.20 -18.11
N ARG A 179 24.34 2.31 -18.50
CA ARG A 179 24.97 3.38 -19.27
C ARG A 179 25.65 4.37 -18.34
N ALA A 180 26.99 4.37 -18.32
CA ALA A 180 27.76 5.40 -17.64
C ALA A 180 27.62 6.74 -18.40
N ARG A 181 26.98 7.73 -17.78
CA ARG A 181 26.95 9.09 -18.33
C ARG A 181 28.21 9.84 -17.90
N LEU A 182 29.11 10.12 -18.84
CA LEU A 182 30.20 11.08 -18.62
C LEU A 182 29.61 12.49 -18.57
N ARG A 183 29.79 13.18 -17.45
CA ARG A 183 29.39 14.57 -17.26
C ARG A 183 30.59 15.46 -17.61
N GLY A 184 30.43 16.31 -18.61
CA GLY A 184 31.36 17.40 -18.92
C GLY A 184 31.90 17.35 -20.34
N GLN A 185 31.24 18.09 -21.24
CA GLN A 185 31.86 18.92 -22.28
C GLN A 185 31.09 20.23 -22.33
#